data_AF-A0A841UH39-F1
#
_entry.id   AF-A0A841UH39-F1
#
_cell.length_a   1.000
_cell.length_b   1.000
_cell.length_c   1.000
_cell.angle_alpha   90.00
_cell.angle_beta   90.00
_cell.angle_gamma   90.00
#
_symmetry.space_group_name_H-M   'P 1'
#
loop_
_entity.id
_entity.type
_entity.pdbx_description
1 polymer ?
#
loop_
_entity_poly.entity_id
_entity_poly.type
_entity_poly.pdbx_seq_one_letter_code
_entity_poly.pdbx_strand_id
1 'polypeptide(L)'
;MDFDHLFDTIATLVLHHSPSGMETEIDRFLLERFQELGLETWQDQAGNVIGKIKGQDSTKKIAITGHKDEIGAIIKAINPDGTLQIRQLGGAFPWIYGEGVVDIIGDRETSSGILSFGSRHISHQSPQKVQQENTPVTWESAWIETKLTPEELDACGVRVGSRVVVGKHRKQPFRLKDYIASYTLDNKASVAILLALAARIINPAVDIYLVASAKEEVGALGALFFTANNRLDALIALEICPLAPEYPIKDGSNPVLLSQDGYGIYDEQLNQELRTAAEKAGIPLQLAIISGFGSDASIAMKFGHIAKAACLGFPTQNTHGYEIAHLGAIANCISILEVYCQLI
;
A
#
# COMPACT_ATOMS: atom_id res chain seq x y z
N MET A 1 10.89 19.80 5.76
CA MET A 1 10.36 18.69 6.56
C MET A 1 11.53 17.83 6.99
N ASP A 2 11.53 17.32 8.22
CA ASP A 2 12.58 16.40 8.67
C ASP A 2 12.37 15.02 8.03
N PHE A 3 13.33 14.59 7.20
CA PHE A 3 13.29 13.28 6.54
C PHE A 3 13.55 12.14 7.51
N ASP A 4 14.13 12.40 8.68
CA ASP A 4 14.41 11.35 9.65
C ASP A 4 13.12 10.92 10.34
N HIS A 5 12.30 11.89 10.79
CA HIS A 5 10.97 11.60 11.33
C HIS A 5 10.05 10.88 10.32
N LEU A 6 10.07 11.31 9.05
CA LEU A 6 9.27 10.66 8.01
C LEU A 6 9.76 9.22 7.75
N PHE A 7 11.07 9.01 7.69
CA PHE A 7 11.66 7.69 7.54
C PHE A 7 11.28 6.77 8.72
N ASP A 8 11.37 7.25 9.96
CA ASP A 8 11.03 6.47 11.15
C ASP A 8 9.54 6.10 11.19
N THR A 9 8.68 7.01 10.74
CA THR A 9 7.24 6.75 10.62
C THR A 9 6.98 5.64 9.60
N ILE A 10 7.58 5.73 8.40
CA ILE A 10 7.44 4.69 7.37
C ILE A 10 8.04 3.37 7.85
N ALA A 11 9.21 3.41 8.51
CA ALA A 11 9.85 2.22 9.08
C ALA A 11 8.98 1.51 10.11
N THR A 12 8.26 2.27 10.94
CA THR A 12 7.28 1.71 11.86
C THR A 12 6.13 1.04 11.10
N LEU A 13 5.58 1.70 10.08
CA LEU A 13 4.44 1.23 9.31
C LEU A 13 4.72 -0.05 8.51
N VAL A 14 5.87 -0.16 7.85
CA VAL A 14 6.22 -1.37 7.05
C VAL A 14 6.46 -2.61 7.91
N LEU A 15 6.77 -2.44 9.20
CA LEU A 15 6.96 -3.55 10.14
C LEU A 15 5.64 -4.13 10.65
N HIS A 16 4.50 -3.47 10.42
CA HIS A 16 3.18 -4.03 10.74
C HIS A 16 2.69 -4.87 9.58
N HIS A 17 2.49 -6.17 9.81
CA HIS A 17 1.93 -7.04 8.78
C HIS A 17 0.48 -6.64 8.51
N SER A 18 0.12 -6.62 7.24
CA SER A 18 -1.21 -6.20 6.82
C SER A 18 -1.64 -6.79 5.47
N PRO A 19 -1.38 -8.06 5.18
CA PRO A 19 -1.74 -8.59 3.88
C PRO A 19 -3.25 -8.47 3.63
N SER A 20 -3.68 -8.25 2.40
CA SER A 20 -5.09 -7.98 2.09
C SER A 20 -6.04 -8.99 2.76
N GLY A 21 -6.98 -8.44 3.54
CA GLY A 21 -7.95 -9.15 4.37
C GLY A 21 -7.44 -9.72 5.71
N MET A 22 -6.23 -9.34 6.16
CA MET A 22 -5.68 -9.57 7.50
C MET A 22 -4.91 -8.32 7.99
N GLU A 23 -5.56 -7.16 7.99
CA GLU A 23 -4.94 -5.86 8.28
C GLU A 23 -4.91 -5.48 9.78
N THR A 24 -5.36 -6.37 10.68
CA THR A 24 -5.62 -6.04 12.10
C THR A 24 -4.42 -5.47 12.86
N GLU A 25 -3.19 -5.90 12.54
CA GLU A 25 -1.99 -5.38 13.20
C GLU A 25 -1.79 -3.89 12.90
N ILE A 26 -1.86 -3.47 11.64
CA ILE A 26 -1.78 -2.04 11.31
C ILE A 26 -3.04 -1.27 11.71
N ASP A 27 -4.22 -1.92 11.70
CA ASP A 27 -5.47 -1.27 12.10
C ASP A 27 -5.37 -0.70 13.51
N ARG A 28 -4.91 -1.53 14.46
CA ARG A 28 -4.73 -1.13 15.85
C ARG A 28 -3.81 0.07 15.97
N PHE A 29 -2.65 0.01 15.30
CA PHE A 29 -1.68 1.09 15.29
C PHE A 29 -2.28 2.39 14.77
N LEU A 30 -2.98 2.36 13.63
CA LEU A 30 -3.54 3.57 13.02
C LEU A 30 -4.69 4.15 13.84
N LEU A 31 -5.54 3.31 14.43
CA LEU A 31 -6.61 3.76 15.32
C LEU A 31 -6.03 4.52 16.53
N GLU A 32 -5.02 3.94 17.19
CA GLU A 32 -4.34 4.56 18.33
C GLU A 32 -3.67 5.88 17.89
N ARG A 33 -2.94 5.88 16.77
CA ARG A 33 -2.22 7.07 16.28
C ARG A 33 -3.16 8.21 15.89
N PHE A 34 -4.27 7.96 15.21
CA PHE A 34 -5.24 9.02 14.91
C PHE A 34 -5.93 9.56 16.17
N GLN A 35 -6.22 8.70 17.16
CA GLN A 35 -6.77 9.13 18.46
C GLN A 35 -5.78 9.99 19.25
N GLU A 36 -4.50 9.63 19.29
CA GLU A 36 -3.44 10.42 19.93
C GLU A 36 -3.25 11.79 19.27
N LEU A 37 -3.54 11.90 17.97
CA LEU A 37 -3.57 13.15 17.23
C LEU A 37 -4.89 13.94 17.42
N GLY A 38 -5.84 13.40 18.19
CA GLY A 38 -7.08 14.09 18.57
C GLY A 38 -8.19 14.04 17.51
N LEU A 39 -8.12 13.14 16.53
CA LEU A 39 -9.13 13.01 15.49
C LEU A 39 -10.31 12.15 15.95
N GLU A 40 -11.51 12.46 15.44
CA GLU A 40 -12.64 11.53 15.49
C GLU A 40 -12.28 10.31 14.63
N THR A 41 -12.16 9.15 15.27
CA THR A 41 -11.52 7.97 14.66
C THR A 41 -12.37 6.72 14.82
N TRP A 42 -12.56 5.96 13.74
CA TRP A 42 -13.27 4.68 13.77
C TRP A 42 -12.75 3.72 12.70
N GLN A 43 -13.15 2.45 12.82
CA GLN A 43 -13.00 1.45 11.78
C GLN A 43 -14.37 1.13 11.17
N ASP A 44 -14.49 1.11 9.85
CA ASP A 44 -15.75 0.75 9.19
C ASP A 44 -15.90 -0.77 8.97
N GLN A 45 -17.06 -1.19 8.45
CA GLN A 45 -17.37 -2.60 8.25
C GLN A 45 -16.54 -3.28 7.15
N ALA A 46 -15.91 -2.51 6.25
CA ALA A 46 -14.96 -3.04 5.28
C ALA A 46 -13.53 -3.11 5.84
N GLY A 47 -13.34 -2.67 7.08
CA GLY A 47 -12.06 -2.69 7.78
C GLY A 47 -11.20 -1.46 7.51
N ASN A 48 -11.70 -0.41 6.83
CA ASN A 48 -10.95 0.84 6.66
C ASN A 48 -10.74 1.50 8.03
N VAL A 49 -9.59 2.14 8.25
CA VAL A 49 -9.36 2.98 9.44
C VAL A 49 -9.46 4.43 9.02
N ILE A 50 -10.35 5.18 9.66
CA ILE A 50 -10.71 6.53 9.26
C ILE A 50 -10.41 7.49 10.41
N GLY A 51 -9.63 8.53 10.12
CA GLY A 51 -9.49 9.72 10.95
C GLY A 51 -10.23 10.89 10.30
N LYS A 52 -11.21 11.47 10.98
CA LYS A 52 -11.94 12.64 10.52
C LYS A 52 -11.38 13.90 11.17
N ILE A 53 -11.03 14.88 10.33
CA ILE A 53 -10.75 16.25 10.73
C ILE A 53 -12.01 17.06 10.46
N LYS A 54 -12.66 17.53 11.53
CA LYS A 54 -13.88 18.31 11.44
C LYS A 54 -13.60 19.67 10.82
N GLY A 55 -14.36 20.02 9.79
CA GLY A 55 -14.32 21.33 9.16
C GLY A 55 -15.32 22.33 9.75
N GLN A 56 -15.26 23.55 9.23
CA GLN A 56 -16.23 24.60 9.53
C GLN A 56 -17.60 24.32 8.90
N ASP A 57 -17.62 23.73 7.71
CA ASP A 57 -18.80 23.28 6.98
C ASP A 57 -18.81 21.74 6.85
N SER A 58 -19.67 21.07 7.63
CA SER A 58 -19.84 19.62 7.58
C SER A 58 -20.72 19.12 6.44
N THR A 59 -21.26 20.03 5.61
CA THR A 59 -22.08 19.65 4.43
C THR A 59 -21.23 19.28 3.23
N LYS A 60 -19.99 19.80 3.18
CA LYS A 60 -18.98 19.45 2.20
C LYS A 60 -17.95 18.49 2.80
N LYS A 61 -17.57 17.48 2.03
CA LYS A 61 -16.75 16.36 2.50
C LYS A 61 -15.77 15.93 1.43
N ILE A 62 -14.49 15.91 1.75
CA ILE A 62 -13.47 15.30 0.90
C ILE A 62 -12.84 14.10 1.60
N ALA A 63 -12.39 13.14 0.82
CA ALA A 63 -11.58 12.04 1.33
C ALA A 63 -10.20 12.03 0.71
N ILE A 64 -9.19 11.71 1.51
CA ILE A 64 -7.83 11.44 1.09
C ILE A 64 -7.53 10.00 1.50
N THR A 65 -7.29 9.12 0.53
CA THR A 65 -7.02 7.70 0.77
C THR A 65 -5.55 7.38 0.60
N GLY A 66 -5.08 6.39 1.34
CA GLY A 66 -3.83 5.66 1.10
C GLY A 66 -4.00 4.27 1.67
N HIS A 67 -3.74 3.24 0.87
CA HIS A 67 -4.07 1.88 1.29
C HIS A 67 -3.05 1.34 2.29
N LYS A 68 -3.56 0.60 3.28
CA LYS A 68 -2.72 0.06 4.35
C LYS A 68 -2.38 -1.41 4.16
N ASP A 69 -3.09 -2.09 3.26
CA ASP A 69 -2.82 -3.49 2.98
C ASP A 69 -1.52 -3.66 2.18
N GLU A 70 -0.99 -4.88 2.21
CA GLU A 70 0.20 -5.27 1.46
C GLU A 70 -0.05 -6.54 0.65
N ILE A 71 0.72 -6.71 -0.42
CA ILE A 71 0.76 -7.94 -1.22
C ILE A 71 1.51 -9.07 -0.52
N GLY A 72 1.34 -10.29 -1.03
CA GLY A 72 2.06 -11.47 -0.52
C GLY A 72 1.60 -12.76 -1.16
N ALA A 73 1.38 -13.78 -0.33
CA ALA A 73 0.81 -15.05 -0.77
C ALA A 73 -0.28 -15.54 0.18
N ILE A 74 -1.08 -16.50 -0.29
CA ILE A 74 -2.16 -17.14 0.46
C ILE A 74 -2.02 -18.66 0.39
N ILE A 75 -2.18 -19.34 1.53
CA ILE A 75 -2.08 -20.80 1.61
C ILE A 75 -3.24 -21.43 0.83
N LYS A 76 -2.89 -22.28 -0.13
CA LYS A 76 -3.81 -23.07 -0.94
C LYS A 76 -4.04 -24.46 -0.37
N ALA A 77 -2.99 -25.10 0.15
CA ALA A 77 -3.04 -26.44 0.71
C ALA A 77 -1.95 -26.63 1.76
N ILE A 78 -2.25 -27.50 2.73
CA ILE A 78 -1.29 -28.00 3.73
C ILE A 78 -1.04 -29.46 3.38
N ASN A 79 0.21 -29.82 3.12
CA ASN A 79 0.59 -31.19 2.78
C ASN A 79 0.74 -32.05 4.04
N PRO A 80 0.67 -33.39 3.92
CA PRO A 80 0.84 -34.29 5.07
C PRO A 80 2.20 -34.18 5.79
N ASP A 81 3.21 -33.66 5.10
CA ASP A 81 4.56 -33.41 5.65
C ASP A 81 4.72 -31.99 6.26
N GLY A 82 3.63 -31.21 6.33
CA GLY A 82 3.62 -29.85 6.87
C GLY A 82 4.12 -28.76 5.92
N THR A 83 4.51 -29.10 4.69
CA THR A 83 4.82 -28.08 3.67
C THR A 83 3.54 -27.40 3.19
N LEU A 84 3.66 -26.12 2.81
CA LEU A 84 2.52 -25.30 2.42
C LEU A 84 2.58 -24.98 0.92
N GLN A 85 1.52 -25.32 0.20
CA GLN A 85 1.31 -24.78 -1.14
C GLN A 85 0.64 -23.42 -1.07
N ILE A 86 1.07 -22.49 -1.91
CA ILE A 86 0.63 -21.08 -1.88
C ILE A 86 0.16 -20.60 -3.25
N ARG A 87 -0.56 -19.49 -3.26
CA ARG A 87 -0.92 -18.71 -4.46
C ARG A 87 -0.62 -17.24 -4.22
N GLN A 88 -0.54 -16.46 -5.29
CA GLN A 88 -0.38 -15.02 -5.20
C GLN A 88 -1.53 -14.36 -4.41
N LEU A 89 -1.18 -13.34 -3.64
CA LEU A 89 -2.10 -12.36 -3.06
C LEU A 89 -1.71 -10.97 -3.57
N GLY A 90 -2.63 -10.29 -4.25
CA GLY A 90 -2.34 -9.05 -4.97
C GLY A 90 -1.34 -9.27 -6.13
N GLY A 91 -0.70 -8.18 -6.55
CA GLY A 91 0.28 -8.18 -7.64
C GLY A 91 1.68 -8.69 -7.24
N ALA A 92 1.76 -9.75 -6.44
CA ALA A 92 3.01 -10.29 -5.91
C ALA A 92 3.70 -11.27 -6.86
N PHE A 93 5.03 -11.24 -6.89
CA PHE A 93 5.85 -12.12 -7.71
C PHE A 93 6.90 -12.88 -6.88
N PRO A 94 7.07 -14.20 -7.08
CA PRO A 94 7.93 -15.01 -6.21
C PRO A 94 9.42 -14.66 -6.33
N TRP A 95 9.89 -14.23 -7.51
CA TRP A 95 11.30 -13.87 -7.72
C TRP A 95 11.72 -12.58 -7.02
N ILE A 96 10.75 -11.70 -6.70
CA ILE A 96 10.99 -10.46 -5.94
C ILE A 96 11.36 -10.79 -4.49
N TYR A 97 10.66 -11.77 -3.91
CA TYR A 97 10.92 -12.20 -2.53
C TYR A 97 12.10 -13.16 -2.46
N GLY A 98 12.33 -13.94 -3.51
CA GLY A 98 13.41 -14.93 -3.57
C GLY A 98 13.29 -16.00 -2.49
N GLU A 99 14.28 -16.89 -2.43
CA GLU A 99 14.36 -17.82 -1.29
C GLU A 99 14.70 -17.04 -0.03
N GLY A 100 13.97 -17.30 1.05
CA GLY A 100 14.20 -16.59 2.31
C GLY A 100 13.04 -16.73 3.27
N VAL A 101 13.22 -16.14 4.44
CA VAL A 101 12.22 -16.23 5.50
C VAL A 101 10.96 -15.46 5.12
N VAL A 102 9.82 -16.09 5.38
CA VAL A 102 8.48 -15.54 5.31
C VAL A 102 7.78 -15.76 6.64
N ASP A 103 6.81 -14.91 6.93
CA ASP A 103 5.94 -15.04 8.10
C ASP A 103 4.54 -15.47 7.64
N ILE A 104 4.02 -16.50 8.31
CA ILE A 104 2.72 -17.13 8.10
C ILE A 104 1.80 -16.65 9.22
N ILE A 105 0.76 -15.92 8.85
CA ILE A 105 -0.18 -15.32 9.79
C ILE A 105 -1.27 -16.35 10.11
N GLY A 106 -1.08 -17.08 11.22
CA GLY A 106 -2.08 -17.97 11.79
C GLY A 106 -3.14 -17.19 12.59
N ASP A 107 -4.26 -17.85 12.88
CA ASP A 107 -5.35 -17.24 13.67
C ASP A 107 -4.98 -16.96 15.13
N ARG A 108 -3.96 -17.65 15.64
CA ARG A 108 -3.50 -17.53 17.03
C ARG A 108 -2.09 -16.94 17.10
N GLU A 109 -1.19 -17.45 16.27
CA GLU A 109 0.21 -17.08 16.29
C GLU A 109 0.77 -16.94 14.88
N THR A 110 1.74 -16.03 14.73
CA THR A 110 2.56 -15.95 13.52
C THR A 110 3.68 -16.97 13.63
N SER A 111 3.80 -17.83 12.62
CA SER A 111 4.92 -18.76 12.47
C SER A 111 5.80 -18.32 11.32
N SER A 112 7.10 -18.58 11.38
CA SER A 112 7.98 -18.37 10.22
C SER A 112 8.14 -19.64 9.39
N GLY A 113 8.49 -19.48 8.12
CA GLY A 113 8.88 -20.55 7.21
C GLY A 113 9.84 -20.02 6.15
N ILE A 114 10.24 -20.88 5.21
CA ILE A 114 11.15 -20.53 4.11
C ILE A 114 10.42 -20.65 2.77
N LEU A 115 10.31 -19.54 2.04
CA LEU A 115 9.89 -19.57 0.64
C LEU A 115 10.95 -20.32 -0.16
N SER A 116 10.54 -21.42 -0.80
CA SER A 116 11.44 -22.41 -1.39
C SER A 116 11.06 -22.71 -2.83
N PHE A 117 12.07 -22.93 -3.67
CA PHE A 117 11.90 -23.40 -5.06
C PHE A 117 12.64 -24.71 -5.35
N GLY A 118 13.33 -25.25 -4.35
CA GLY A 118 14.04 -26.52 -4.42
C GLY A 118 15.50 -26.41 -4.83
N SER A 119 16.24 -27.51 -4.68
CA SER A 119 17.69 -27.53 -4.87
C SER A 119 18.12 -27.26 -6.32
N ARG A 120 19.32 -26.67 -6.47
CA ARG A 120 19.93 -26.42 -7.78
C ARG A 120 21.04 -27.42 -8.17
N HIS A 121 21.60 -28.16 -7.22
CA HIS A 121 22.49 -29.29 -7.51
C HIS A 121 21.68 -30.56 -7.80
N ILE A 122 20.99 -30.57 -8.95
CA ILE A 122 20.03 -31.60 -9.35
C ILE A 122 20.33 -32.13 -10.75
N SER A 123 19.86 -33.35 -11.03
CA SER A 123 20.02 -33.99 -12.34
C SER A 123 18.98 -33.47 -13.34
N HIS A 124 19.14 -33.82 -14.62
CA HIS A 124 18.14 -33.54 -15.66
C HIS A 124 16.80 -34.26 -15.44
N GLN A 125 16.71 -35.19 -14.50
CA GLN A 125 15.48 -35.92 -14.16
C GLN A 125 14.62 -35.17 -13.15
N SER A 126 15.18 -34.19 -12.43
CA SER A 126 14.45 -33.46 -11.40
C SER A 126 13.48 -32.45 -12.03
N PRO A 127 12.22 -32.38 -11.57
CA PRO A 127 11.25 -31.40 -12.07
C PRO A 127 11.75 -29.95 -11.99
N GLN A 128 12.55 -29.63 -10.97
CA GLN A 128 13.10 -28.29 -10.74
C GLN A 128 14.22 -27.90 -11.72
N LYS A 129 14.68 -28.81 -12.60
CA LYS A 129 15.74 -28.51 -13.58
C LYS A 129 15.31 -27.43 -14.57
N VAL A 130 14.03 -27.38 -14.93
CA VAL A 130 13.47 -26.44 -15.91
C VAL A 130 13.69 -24.97 -15.51
N GLN A 131 13.72 -24.68 -14.21
CA GLN A 131 13.95 -23.33 -13.66
C GLN A 131 15.43 -22.88 -13.76
N GLN A 132 16.36 -23.77 -14.15
CA GLN A 132 17.75 -23.41 -14.46
C GLN A 132 17.94 -23.00 -15.92
N GLU A 133 16.89 -23.10 -16.72
CA GLU A 133 16.86 -22.75 -18.14
C GLU A 133 16.04 -21.46 -18.31
N ASN A 134 15.30 -21.33 -19.40
CA ASN A 134 14.54 -20.12 -19.74
C ASN A 134 13.12 -20.10 -19.16
N THR A 135 12.86 -20.86 -18.08
CA THR A 135 11.53 -20.95 -17.47
C THR A 135 11.44 -20.00 -16.28
N PRO A 136 10.51 -19.02 -16.28
CA PRO A 136 10.35 -18.12 -15.15
C PRO A 136 9.83 -18.85 -13.92
N VAL A 137 10.19 -18.33 -12.74
CA VAL A 137 9.66 -18.82 -11.47
C VAL A 137 8.22 -18.34 -11.31
N THR A 138 7.30 -19.26 -11.01
CA THR A 138 5.88 -18.97 -10.75
C THR A 138 5.48 -19.42 -9.34
N TRP A 139 4.35 -18.94 -8.84
CA TRP A 139 3.84 -19.33 -7.53
C TRP A 139 3.51 -20.82 -7.44
N GLU A 140 3.11 -21.46 -8.53
CA GLU A 140 2.87 -22.91 -8.62
C GLU A 140 4.15 -23.72 -8.42
N SER A 141 5.30 -23.11 -8.68
CA SER A 141 6.62 -23.73 -8.49
C SER A 141 7.24 -23.43 -7.12
N ALA A 142 6.54 -22.68 -6.28
CA ALA A 142 6.96 -22.25 -4.96
C ALA A 142 6.18 -22.97 -3.85
N TRP A 143 6.82 -23.17 -2.70
CA TRP A 143 6.17 -23.67 -1.49
C TRP A 143 6.84 -23.07 -0.25
N ILE A 144 6.19 -23.20 0.90
CA ILE A 144 6.79 -22.83 2.18
C ILE A 144 7.23 -24.09 2.93
N GLU A 145 8.50 -24.11 3.27
CA GLU A 145 9.07 -25.08 4.20
C GLU A 145 8.92 -24.57 5.64
N THR A 146 8.23 -25.33 6.49
CA THR A 146 7.93 -24.96 7.88
C THR A 146 8.70 -25.80 8.90
N LYS A 147 8.93 -27.08 8.58
CA LYS A 147 9.44 -28.12 9.50
C LYS A 147 8.52 -28.37 10.71
N LEU A 148 7.24 -28.00 10.57
CA LEU A 148 6.19 -28.25 11.55
C LEU A 148 5.26 -29.36 11.06
N THR A 149 4.67 -30.14 11.96
CA THR A 149 3.61 -31.09 11.60
C THR A 149 2.29 -30.34 11.31
N PRO A 150 1.33 -30.96 10.61
CA PRO A 150 -0.01 -30.40 10.45
C PRO A 150 -0.68 -30.02 11.78
N GLU A 151 -0.44 -30.77 12.86
CA GLU A 151 -0.97 -30.48 14.19
C GLU A 151 -0.32 -29.24 14.82
N GLU A 152 0.98 -29.04 14.64
CA GLU A 152 1.69 -27.84 15.10
C GLU A 152 1.25 -26.59 14.31
N LEU A 153 1.06 -26.74 12.99
CA LEU A 153 0.52 -25.68 12.14
C LEU A 153 -0.92 -25.32 12.55
N ASP A 154 -1.76 -26.33 12.80
CA ASP A 154 -3.10 -26.12 13.31
C ASP A 154 -3.05 -25.44 14.68
N ALA A 155 -2.13 -25.79 15.59
CA ALA A 155 -2.00 -25.11 16.88
C ALA A 155 -1.75 -23.59 16.73
N CYS A 156 -0.95 -23.17 15.75
CA CYS A 156 -0.76 -21.75 15.41
C CYS A 156 -1.98 -21.10 14.72
N GLY A 157 -2.94 -21.90 14.25
CA GLY A 157 -4.10 -21.45 13.47
C GLY A 157 -3.78 -21.26 11.98
N VAL A 158 -2.75 -21.95 11.48
CA VAL A 158 -2.42 -21.98 10.07
C VAL A 158 -3.39 -22.91 9.35
N ARG A 159 -4.05 -22.38 8.31
CA ARG A 159 -5.05 -23.12 7.51
C ARG A 159 -5.03 -22.65 6.06
N VAL A 160 -5.77 -23.34 5.20
CA VAL A 160 -6.06 -22.84 3.85
C VAL A 160 -6.72 -21.45 3.94
N GLY A 161 -6.13 -20.46 3.27
CA GLY A 161 -6.55 -19.06 3.37
C GLY A 161 -5.74 -18.19 4.34
N SER A 162 -4.85 -18.78 5.17
CA SER A 162 -3.88 -18.00 5.93
C SER A 162 -2.93 -17.24 5.00
N ARG A 163 -2.49 -16.06 5.42
CA ARG A 163 -1.63 -15.18 4.63
C ARG A 163 -0.17 -15.45 4.92
N VAL A 164 0.66 -15.23 3.92
CA VAL A 164 2.12 -15.35 3.99
C VAL A 164 2.73 -14.08 3.43
N VAL A 165 3.61 -13.45 4.19
CA VAL A 165 4.28 -12.19 3.84
C VAL A 165 5.78 -12.31 4.03
N VAL A 166 6.54 -11.37 3.46
CA VAL A 166 7.98 -11.28 3.70
C VAL A 166 8.23 -11.18 5.22
N GLY A 167 9.18 -11.96 5.73
CA GLY A 167 9.45 -12.01 7.16
C GLY A 167 9.81 -10.64 7.72
N LYS A 168 9.31 -10.29 8.91
CA LYS A 168 9.40 -8.92 9.48
C LYS A 168 10.83 -8.39 9.54
N HIS A 169 11.81 -9.24 9.89
CA HIS A 169 13.23 -8.86 9.94
C HIS A 169 13.83 -8.48 8.57
N ARG A 170 13.19 -8.87 7.46
CA ARG A 170 13.58 -8.50 6.09
C ARG A 170 12.90 -7.23 5.60
N LYS A 171 11.90 -6.72 6.32
CA LYS A 171 11.13 -5.52 5.99
C LYS A 171 11.71 -4.24 6.57
N GLN A 172 12.77 -4.30 7.36
CA GLN A 172 13.45 -3.11 7.85
C GLN A 172 13.89 -2.24 6.67
N PRO A 173 13.46 -0.96 6.58
CA PRO A 173 13.88 -0.11 5.48
C PRO A 173 15.38 0.17 5.51
N PHE A 174 15.94 0.35 4.32
CA PHE A 174 17.30 0.79 4.12
C PHE A 174 17.33 2.25 3.67
N ARG A 175 18.13 3.07 4.36
CA ARG A 175 18.32 4.49 4.01
C ARG A 175 19.41 4.63 2.94
N LEU A 176 19.08 5.29 1.85
CA LEU A 176 19.97 5.59 0.72
C LEU A 176 20.05 7.11 0.53
N LYS A 177 20.87 7.80 1.34
CA LYS A 177 20.87 9.28 1.39
C LYS A 177 19.47 9.83 1.65
N ASP A 178 18.87 10.56 0.72
CA ASP A 178 17.50 11.11 0.82
C ASP A 178 16.42 10.15 0.31
N TYR A 179 16.78 8.90 0.05
CA TYR A 179 15.88 7.84 -0.38
C TYR A 179 15.63 6.83 0.74
N ILE A 180 14.45 6.23 0.69
CA ILE A 180 14.08 5.06 1.47
C ILE A 180 13.91 3.88 0.52
N ALA A 181 14.44 2.71 0.90
CA ALA A 181 14.23 1.46 0.19
C ALA A 181 13.61 0.41 1.12
N SER A 182 12.51 -0.22 0.73
CA SER A 182 11.83 -1.23 1.55
C SER A 182 10.89 -2.08 0.71
N TYR A 183 10.51 -3.26 1.22
CA TYR A 183 9.24 -3.84 0.81
C TYR A 183 8.08 -2.97 1.33
N THR A 184 6.97 -2.97 0.60
CA THR A 184 5.68 -2.41 1.04
C THR A 184 5.76 -0.91 1.35
N LEU A 185 6.59 -0.16 0.62
CA LEU A 185 6.39 1.28 0.53
C LEU A 185 5.03 1.57 -0.11
N ASP A 186 4.63 0.71 -1.05
CA ASP A 186 3.24 0.53 -1.47
C ASP A 186 2.41 -0.12 -0.34
N ASN A 187 1.49 0.59 0.31
CA ASN A 187 1.28 2.04 0.26
C ASN A 187 1.46 2.68 1.64
N LYS A 188 2.35 2.07 2.45
CA LYS A 188 2.74 2.55 3.79
C LYS A 188 3.34 3.95 3.76
N ALA A 189 4.01 4.32 2.68
CA ALA A 189 4.51 5.68 2.50
C ALA A 189 3.36 6.69 2.39
N SER A 190 2.25 6.35 1.73
CA SER A 190 1.06 7.20 1.71
C SER A 190 0.28 7.19 3.01
N VAL A 191 0.26 6.07 3.74
CA VAL A 191 -0.29 6.05 5.11
C VAL A 191 0.49 7.00 6.02
N ALA A 192 1.82 7.12 5.85
CA ALA A 192 2.62 8.12 6.56
C ALA A 192 2.22 9.55 6.19
N ILE A 193 1.85 9.81 4.92
CA ILE A 193 1.30 11.10 4.48
C ILE A 193 -0.01 11.38 5.22
N LEU A 194 -0.92 10.41 5.34
CA LEU A 194 -2.18 10.59 6.10
C LEU A 194 -1.91 10.97 7.56
N LEU A 195 -0.98 10.28 8.24
CA LEU A 195 -0.61 10.62 9.62
C LEU A 195 -0.02 12.02 9.74
N ALA A 196 0.81 12.44 8.77
CA ALA A 196 1.37 13.78 8.76
C ALA A 196 0.30 14.86 8.51
N LEU A 197 -0.67 14.61 7.64
CA LEU A 197 -1.81 15.51 7.42
C LEU A 197 -2.69 15.62 8.66
N ALA A 198 -2.96 14.50 9.35
CA ALA A 198 -3.69 14.49 10.62
C ALA A 198 -3.05 15.39 11.68
N ALA A 199 -1.72 15.47 11.71
CA ALA A 199 -0.99 16.31 12.65
C ALA A 199 -0.93 17.80 12.25
N ARG A 200 -1.18 18.14 10.99
CA ARG A 200 -0.90 19.48 10.41
C ARG A 200 -2.13 20.28 10.03
N ILE A 201 -3.17 19.60 9.58
CA ILE A 201 -4.40 20.27 9.16
C ILE A 201 -5.20 20.64 10.40
N ILE A 202 -5.41 21.94 10.59
CA ILE A 202 -6.16 22.49 11.72
C ILE A 202 -7.29 23.34 11.17
N ASN A 203 -8.53 23.08 11.62
CA ASN A 203 -9.73 23.84 11.28
C ASN A 203 -9.94 24.08 9.77
N PRO A 204 -9.97 23.00 8.94
CA PRO A 204 -10.23 23.11 7.51
C PRO A 204 -11.63 23.70 7.25
N ALA A 205 -11.87 24.24 6.04
CA ALA A 205 -13.19 24.79 5.73
C ALA A 205 -14.27 23.70 5.61
N VAL A 206 -13.89 22.51 5.14
CA VAL A 206 -14.78 21.36 4.91
C VAL A 206 -14.35 20.16 5.75
N ASP A 207 -15.23 19.18 5.94
CA ASP A 207 -14.86 17.93 6.59
C ASP A 207 -13.84 17.16 5.72
N ILE A 208 -12.75 16.71 6.34
CA ILE A 208 -11.70 15.92 5.68
C ILE A 208 -11.65 14.54 6.32
N TYR A 209 -11.80 13.52 5.48
CA TYR A 209 -11.68 12.12 5.86
C TYR A 209 -10.32 11.59 5.42
N LEU A 210 -9.46 11.26 6.37
CA LEU A 210 -8.20 10.56 6.12
C LEU A 210 -8.47 9.06 6.23
N VAL A 211 -8.40 8.35 5.11
CA VAL A 211 -8.87 6.98 5.00
C VAL A 211 -7.70 6.06 4.70
N ALA A 212 -7.27 5.30 5.72
CA ALA A 212 -6.37 4.19 5.53
C ALA A 212 -7.19 2.98 5.04
N SER A 213 -7.30 2.85 3.72
CA SER A 213 -8.19 1.89 3.07
C SER A 213 -7.66 0.46 3.18
N ALA A 214 -8.57 -0.51 3.17
CA ALA A 214 -8.26 -1.94 3.24
C ALA A 214 -8.50 -2.62 1.89
N LYS A 215 -7.75 -3.70 1.61
CA LYS A 215 -7.94 -4.55 0.43
C LYS A 215 -7.91 -3.76 -0.90
N GLU A 216 -6.97 -2.82 -1.05
CA GLU A 216 -6.76 -2.14 -2.32
C GLU A 216 -6.22 -3.11 -3.38
N GLU A 217 -5.19 -3.86 -3.00
CA GLU A 217 -4.41 -4.76 -3.87
C GLU A 217 -5.21 -5.92 -4.46
N VAL A 218 -6.46 -6.07 -4.03
CA VAL A 218 -7.43 -7.06 -4.50
C VAL A 218 -8.71 -6.43 -5.05
N GLY A 219 -8.67 -5.13 -5.38
CA GLY A 219 -9.70 -4.40 -6.12
C GLY A 219 -10.34 -3.21 -5.39
N ALA A 220 -9.59 -2.42 -4.61
CA ALA A 220 -10.08 -1.21 -3.91
C ALA A 220 -11.33 -1.46 -3.05
N LEU A 221 -11.45 -2.65 -2.45
CA LEU A 221 -12.69 -3.08 -1.81
C LEU A 221 -13.07 -2.18 -0.62
N GLY A 222 -12.07 -1.74 0.14
CA GLY A 222 -12.23 -0.80 1.23
C GLY A 222 -12.73 0.56 0.77
N ALA A 223 -12.05 1.20 -0.19
CA ALA A 223 -12.47 2.50 -0.70
C ALA A 223 -13.87 2.45 -1.34
N LEU A 224 -14.17 1.41 -2.13
CA LEU A 224 -15.49 1.24 -2.73
C LEU A 224 -16.60 1.18 -1.67
N PHE A 225 -16.39 0.43 -0.58
CA PHE A 225 -17.34 0.41 0.53
C PHE A 225 -17.47 1.77 1.19
N PHE A 226 -16.35 2.44 1.46
CA PHE A 226 -16.34 3.76 2.10
C PHE A 226 -17.12 4.78 1.27
N THR A 227 -16.84 4.89 -0.03
CA THR A 227 -17.49 5.85 -0.93
C THR A 227 -18.96 5.53 -1.19
N ALA A 228 -19.35 4.25 -1.18
CA ALA A 228 -20.76 3.86 -1.34
C ALA A 228 -21.63 4.25 -0.12
N ASN A 229 -21.01 4.34 1.06
CA ASN A 229 -21.70 4.65 2.31
C ASN A 229 -21.50 6.11 2.77
N ASN A 230 -20.62 6.86 2.10
CA ASN A 230 -20.33 8.25 2.42
C ASN A 230 -20.46 9.11 1.17
N ARG A 231 -21.40 10.07 1.18
CA ARG A 231 -21.49 11.07 0.11
C ARG A 231 -20.35 12.07 0.26
N LEU A 232 -19.41 12.02 -0.69
CA LEU A 232 -18.24 12.89 -0.78
C LEU A 232 -18.37 13.82 -1.99
N ASP A 233 -17.76 15.00 -1.91
CA ASP A 233 -17.64 15.95 -3.01
C ASP A 233 -16.41 15.64 -3.88
N ALA A 234 -15.34 15.13 -3.28
CA ALA A 234 -14.12 14.72 -3.96
C ALA A 234 -13.38 13.60 -3.20
N LEU A 235 -12.61 12.80 -3.94
CA LEU A 235 -11.70 11.78 -3.43
C LEU A 235 -10.31 11.96 -4.06
N ILE A 236 -9.28 11.99 -3.23
CA ILE A 236 -7.88 12.03 -3.67
C ILE A 236 -7.19 10.76 -3.19
N ALA A 237 -6.74 9.91 -4.09
CA ALA A 237 -5.89 8.77 -3.75
C ALA A 237 -4.42 9.21 -3.70
N LEU A 238 -3.74 8.78 -2.66
CA LEU A 238 -2.29 8.82 -2.54
C LEU A 238 -1.71 7.49 -2.96
N GLU A 239 -0.75 7.51 -3.87
CA GLU A 239 -0.18 6.28 -4.43
C GLU A 239 1.32 6.39 -4.71
N ILE A 240 1.98 5.25 -4.91
CA ILE A 240 3.27 5.23 -5.57
C ILE A 240 3.09 5.38 -7.10
N CYS A 241 4.09 5.96 -7.78
CA CYS A 241 4.06 6.08 -9.24
C CYS A 241 5.29 5.39 -9.85
N PRO A 242 5.11 4.37 -10.72
CA PRO A 242 6.22 3.59 -11.26
C PRO A 242 7.15 4.42 -12.14
N LEU A 243 8.45 4.27 -11.91
CA LEU A 243 9.50 4.71 -12.83
C LEU A 243 9.72 3.65 -13.91
N ALA A 244 9.23 3.91 -15.11
CA ALA A 244 9.40 3.05 -16.28
C ALA A 244 9.69 3.89 -17.55
N PRO A 245 10.46 3.38 -18.53
CA PRO A 245 10.86 4.14 -19.72
C PRO A 245 9.72 4.73 -20.55
N GLU A 246 8.53 4.12 -20.50
CA GLU A 246 7.33 4.54 -21.21
C GLU A 246 6.60 5.73 -20.55
N TYR A 247 6.88 6.03 -19.28
CA TYR A 247 6.22 7.11 -18.55
C TYR A 247 7.14 8.34 -18.43
N PRO A 248 6.62 9.57 -18.58
CA PRO A 248 7.42 10.80 -18.49
C PRO A 248 7.73 11.19 -17.03
N ILE A 249 7.87 10.21 -16.14
CA ILE A 249 8.10 10.41 -14.70
C ILE A 249 9.59 10.33 -14.45
N LYS A 250 10.14 11.37 -13.82
CA LYS A 250 11.53 11.43 -13.38
C LYS A 250 11.60 11.09 -11.91
N ASP A 251 12.66 10.38 -11.55
CA ASP A 251 13.05 10.19 -10.17
C ASP A 251 13.39 11.54 -9.50
N GLY A 252 13.30 11.59 -8.18
CA GLY A 252 13.61 12.76 -7.37
C GLY A 252 12.45 13.22 -6.51
N SER A 253 12.51 14.47 -6.06
CA SER A 253 11.61 15.01 -5.03
C SER A 253 10.29 15.57 -5.56
N ASN A 254 10.00 15.50 -6.86
CA ASN A 254 8.79 16.08 -7.43
C ASN A 254 7.63 15.06 -7.44
N PRO A 255 6.51 15.35 -6.77
CA PRO A 255 5.30 14.52 -6.84
C PRO A 255 4.76 14.37 -8.26
N VAL A 256 3.91 13.37 -8.45
CA VAL A 256 3.25 13.06 -9.72
C VAL A 256 1.74 13.20 -9.53
N LEU A 257 1.08 13.91 -10.44
CA LEU A 257 -0.39 13.98 -10.51
C LEU A 257 -0.83 13.25 -11.77
N LEU A 258 -1.72 12.27 -11.60
CA LEU A 258 -2.20 11.48 -12.73
C LEU A 258 -3.39 12.16 -13.41
N SER A 259 -3.33 12.21 -14.73
CA SER A 259 -4.47 12.62 -15.57
C SER A 259 -5.35 11.43 -15.96
N GLN A 260 -4.78 10.23 -16.03
CA GLN A 260 -5.51 9.00 -16.37
C GLN A 260 -4.75 7.76 -15.89
N ASP A 261 -5.49 6.70 -15.56
CA ASP A 261 -4.96 5.36 -15.40
C ASP A 261 -5.78 4.27 -16.15
N GLY A 262 -5.59 3.00 -15.81
CA GLY A 262 -6.28 1.86 -16.41
C GLY A 262 -7.80 1.82 -16.14
N TYR A 263 -8.29 2.56 -15.15
CA TYR A 263 -9.70 2.57 -14.74
C TYR A 263 -10.46 3.81 -15.23
N GLY A 264 -9.80 4.96 -15.39
CA GLY A 264 -10.46 6.15 -15.91
C GLY A 264 -9.59 7.40 -16.04
N ILE A 265 -10.23 8.49 -16.47
CA ILE A 265 -9.65 9.83 -16.58
C ILE A 265 -10.02 10.61 -15.32
N TYR A 266 -9.03 11.12 -14.59
CA TYR A 266 -9.23 11.89 -13.36
C TYR A 266 -9.89 13.24 -13.63
N ASP A 267 -10.56 13.81 -12.63
CA ASP A 267 -11.28 15.07 -12.76
C ASP A 267 -10.31 16.26 -12.95
N GLU A 268 -10.43 16.93 -14.10
CA GLU A 268 -9.48 17.98 -14.47
C GLU A 268 -9.62 19.24 -13.60
N GLN A 269 -10.81 19.50 -13.06
CA GLN A 269 -11.01 20.61 -12.13
C GLN A 269 -10.26 20.34 -10.82
N LEU A 270 -10.43 19.15 -10.23
CA LEU A 270 -9.71 18.74 -9.03
C LEU A 270 -8.19 18.69 -9.26
N ASN A 271 -7.75 18.21 -10.43
CA ASN A 271 -6.34 18.27 -10.81
C ASN A 271 -5.82 19.72 -10.90
N GLN A 272 -6.60 20.66 -11.45
CA GLN A 272 -6.23 22.08 -11.47
C GLN A 272 -6.14 22.68 -10.05
N GLU A 273 -7.03 22.29 -9.14
CA GLU A 273 -6.97 22.70 -7.73
C GLU A 273 -5.68 22.20 -7.07
N LEU A 274 -5.29 20.94 -7.30
CA LEU A 274 -4.04 20.37 -6.79
C LEU A 274 -2.79 21.01 -7.41
N ARG A 275 -2.80 21.33 -8.71
CA ARG A 275 -1.71 22.10 -9.35
C ARG A 275 -1.58 23.49 -8.73
N THR A 276 -2.70 24.15 -8.46
CA THR A 276 -2.72 25.47 -7.80
C THR A 276 -2.17 25.39 -6.38
N ALA A 277 -2.49 24.33 -5.64
CA ALA A 277 -1.93 24.08 -4.32
C ALA A 277 -0.41 23.84 -4.38
N ALA A 278 0.06 23.07 -5.36
CA ALA A 278 1.49 22.85 -5.59
C ALA A 278 2.24 24.14 -5.94
N GLU A 279 1.67 24.98 -6.80
CA GLU A 279 2.22 26.30 -7.13
C GLU A 279 2.34 27.20 -5.88
N LYS A 280 1.30 27.25 -5.04
CA LYS A 280 1.31 28.02 -3.78
C LYS A 280 2.30 27.46 -2.76
N ALA A 281 2.55 26.15 -2.77
CA ALA A 281 3.57 25.51 -1.96
C ALA A 281 5.00 25.71 -2.53
N GLY A 282 5.14 26.23 -3.75
CA GLY A 282 6.43 26.34 -4.44
C GLY A 282 7.02 24.99 -4.87
N ILE A 283 6.17 23.99 -5.09
CA ILE A 283 6.56 22.60 -5.37
C ILE A 283 6.28 22.27 -6.84
N PRO A 284 7.31 21.89 -7.63
CA PRO A 284 7.11 21.39 -8.98
C PRO A 284 6.38 20.04 -8.97
N LEU A 285 5.49 19.86 -9.94
CA LEU A 285 4.66 18.67 -10.06
C LEU A 285 4.79 18.07 -11.46
N GLN A 286 4.85 16.73 -11.53
CA GLN A 286 4.94 15.98 -12.78
C GLN A 286 3.55 15.50 -13.20
N LEU A 287 3.18 15.65 -14.47
CA LEU A 287 1.92 15.13 -14.99
C LEU A 287 2.17 13.82 -15.74
N ALA A 288 1.34 12.81 -15.49
CA ALA A 288 1.50 11.50 -16.12
C ALA A 288 0.17 10.80 -16.41
N ILE A 289 0.24 9.82 -17.30
CA ILE A 289 -0.80 8.82 -17.56
C ILE A 289 -0.15 7.46 -17.43
N ILE A 290 -0.78 6.53 -16.71
CA ILE A 290 -0.20 5.21 -16.42
C ILE A 290 -1.19 4.11 -16.77
N SER A 291 -0.89 3.26 -17.77
CA SER A 291 -1.88 2.33 -18.32
C SER A 291 -2.12 1.08 -17.45
N GLY A 292 -1.07 0.54 -16.83
CA GLY A 292 -1.12 -0.65 -15.99
C GLY A 292 -1.23 -0.29 -14.50
N PHE A 293 -2.25 0.46 -14.14
CA PHE A 293 -2.39 1.08 -12.81
C PHE A 293 -3.86 1.27 -12.44
N GLY A 294 -4.15 1.24 -11.14
CA GLY A 294 -5.41 1.62 -10.54
C GLY A 294 -5.16 2.23 -9.18
N SER A 295 -6.13 3.00 -8.69
CA SER A 295 -6.13 3.51 -7.33
C SER A 295 -7.53 3.41 -6.75
N ASP A 296 -7.62 3.57 -5.44
CA ASP A 296 -8.88 3.77 -4.74
C ASP A 296 -9.77 4.82 -5.44
N ALA A 297 -9.18 5.92 -5.91
CA ALA A 297 -9.90 7.03 -6.52
C ALA A 297 -10.40 6.72 -7.93
N SER A 298 -9.57 6.14 -8.80
CA SER A 298 -9.99 5.81 -10.17
C SER A 298 -10.99 4.67 -10.20
N ILE A 299 -10.85 3.68 -9.33
CA ILE A 299 -11.78 2.56 -9.22
C ILE A 299 -13.13 3.05 -8.66
N ALA A 300 -13.15 3.85 -7.58
CA ALA A 300 -14.39 4.42 -7.06
C ALA A 300 -15.12 5.30 -8.10
N MET A 301 -14.37 6.09 -8.87
CA MET A 301 -14.93 6.90 -9.96
C MET A 301 -15.48 6.02 -11.09
N LYS A 302 -14.76 4.97 -11.50
CA LYS A 302 -15.20 4.03 -12.54
C LYS A 302 -16.53 3.36 -12.22
N PHE A 303 -16.75 3.04 -10.94
CA PHE A 303 -18.00 2.46 -10.45
C PHE A 303 -19.08 3.49 -10.10
N GLY A 304 -18.82 4.78 -10.33
CA GLY A 304 -19.81 5.86 -10.15
C GLY A 304 -20.07 6.24 -8.70
N HIS A 305 -19.19 5.87 -7.76
CA HIS A 305 -19.36 6.22 -6.35
C HIS A 305 -18.96 7.67 -6.06
N ILE A 306 -18.05 8.24 -6.86
CA ILE A 306 -17.57 9.60 -6.72
C ILE A 306 -17.57 10.32 -8.06
N ALA A 307 -17.98 11.59 -8.06
CA ALA A 307 -18.02 12.41 -9.28
C ALA A 307 -16.67 13.04 -9.61
N LYS A 308 -15.86 13.35 -8.59
CA LYS A 308 -14.55 14.00 -8.72
C LYS A 308 -13.48 13.20 -8.00
N ALA A 309 -12.52 12.71 -8.77
CA ALA A 309 -11.41 11.91 -8.27
C ALA A 309 -10.08 12.45 -8.81
N ALA A 310 -9.04 12.37 -7.99
CA ALA A 310 -7.65 12.64 -8.37
C ALA A 310 -6.70 11.60 -7.76
N CYS A 311 -5.52 11.46 -8.35
CA CYS A 311 -4.45 10.63 -7.80
C CYS A 311 -3.15 11.42 -7.76
N LEU A 312 -2.66 11.65 -6.53
CA LEU A 312 -1.40 12.33 -6.26
C LEU A 312 -0.42 11.30 -5.70
N GLY A 313 0.69 11.08 -6.37
CA GLY A 313 1.67 10.10 -5.95
C GLY A 313 3.09 10.61 -5.98
N PHE A 314 4.03 9.71 -5.77
CA PHE A 314 5.46 10.00 -5.78
C PHE A 314 6.25 8.96 -6.60
N PRO A 315 7.31 9.38 -7.32
CA PRO A 315 8.11 8.47 -8.14
C PRO A 315 8.73 7.36 -7.29
N THR A 316 8.55 6.11 -7.74
CA THR A 316 9.03 4.93 -7.02
C THR A 316 9.60 3.92 -8.02
N GLN A 317 10.80 3.43 -7.72
CA GLN A 317 11.43 2.33 -8.45
C GLN A 317 10.92 1.00 -7.89
N ASN A 318 10.89 -0.03 -8.74
CA ASN A 318 10.60 -1.42 -8.36
C ASN A 318 9.26 -1.59 -7.63
N THR A 319 8.18 -0.93 -8.09
CA THR A 319 6.83 -1.07 -7.52
C THR A 319 6.42 -2.54 -7.38
N HIS A 320 5.71 -2.90 -6.31
CA HIS A 320 5.43 -4.28 -5.90
C HIS A 320 6.69 -5.12 -5.60
N GLY A 321 7.82 -4.44 -5.38
CA GLY A 321 9.16 -5.00 -5.25
C GLY A 321 9.86 -4.65 -3.94
N TYR A 322 11.18 -4.59 -3.99
CA TYR A 322 11.97 -3.85 -3.01
C TYR A 322 12.07 -2.41 -3.50
N GLU A 323 11.10 -1.62 -3.08
CA GLU A 323 10.76 -0.31 -3.62
C GLU A 323 11.75 0.74 -3.17
N ILE A 324 11.98 1.75 -4.01
CA ILE A 324 12.89 2.85 -3.70
C ILE A 324 12.21 4.16 -4.05
N ALA A 325 12.06 5.04 -3.07
CA ALA A 325 11.41 6.34 -3.24
C ALA A 325 12.22 7.46 -2.58
N HIS A 326 12.21 8.65 -3.20
CA HIS A 326 12.82 9.84 -2.64
C HIS A 326 11.93 10.41 -1.52
N LEU A 327 12.44 10.55 -0.30
CA LEU A 327 11.67 11.04 0.86
C LEU A 327 11.11 12.44 0.64
N GLY A 328 11.84 13.28 -0.10
CA GLY A 328 11.38 14.58 -0.56
C GLY A 328 10.08 14.57 -1.38
N ALA A 329 9.84 13.55 -2.22
CA ALA A 329 8.60 13.47 -2.99
C ALA A 329 7.40 13.17 -2.08
N ILE A 330 7.58 12.24 -1.14
CA ILE A 330 6.58 11.89 -0.11
C ILE A 330 6.28 13.14 0.76
N ALA A 331 7.31 13.85 1.21
CA ALA A 331 7.18 15.09 1.97
C ALA A 331 6.48 16.22 1.19
N ASN A 332 6.73 16.29 -0.12
CA ASN A 332 6.09 17.26 -0.98
C ASN A 332 4.61 16.96 -1.20
N CYS A 333 4.20 15.69 -1.28
CA CYS A 333 2.77 15.32 -1.27
C CYS A 333 2.04 15.84 -0.02
N ILE A 334 2.65 15.69 1.17
CA ILE A 334 2.09 16.24 2.43
C ILE A 334 1.90 17.76 2.30
N SER A 335 2.92 18.46 1.81
CA SER A 335 2.91 19.93 1.73
C SER A 335 1.88 20.44 0.72
N ILE A 336 1.72 19.76 -0.42
CA ILE A 336 0.69 20.08 -1.42
C ILE A 336 -0.70 19.88 -0.83
N LEU A 337 -0.96 18.73 -0.18
CA LEU A 337 -2.27 18.42 0.37
C LEU A 337 -2.62 19.30 1.57
N GLU A 338 -1.63 19.66 2.40
CA GLU A 338 -1.80 20.64 3.47
C GLU A 338 -2.28 21.99 2.92
N VAL A 339 -1.63 22.49 1.87
CA VAL A 339 -2.06 23.73 1.19
C VAL A 339 -3.44 23.55 0.55
N TYR A 340 -3.68 22.46 -0.19
CA TYR A 340 -4.98 22.18 -0.82
C TYR A 340 -6.13 22.23 0.20
N CYS A 341 -5.97 21.56 1.35
CA CYS A 341 -6.97 21.50 2.40
C CYS A 341 -7.24 22.86 3.08
N GLN A 342 -6.32 23.83 2.96
CA GLN A 342 -6.51 25.20 3.43
C GLN A 342 -7.18 26.12 2.39
N LEU A 343 -7.21 25.73 1.11
CA LEU A 343 -7.75 26.54 0.02
C LEU A 343 -9.22 26.27 -0.29
N ILE A 344 -9.68 25.05 -0.01
CA ILE A 344 -11.03 24.58 -0.32
C ILE A 344 -12.08 25.08 0.64
#